data_AF-A0A9Q1A7E1-F1
#
_entry.id   AF-A0A9Q1A7E1-F1
#
_cell.length_a   1.000
_cell.length_b   1.000
_cell.length_c   1.000
_cell.angle_alpha   90.00
_cell.angle_beta   90.00
_cell.angle_gamma   90.00
#
_symmetry.space_group_name_H-M   'P 1'
#
loop_
_entity.id
_entity.type
_entity.pdbx_description
1 polymer ?
#
loop_
_entity_poly.entity_id
_entity_poly.type
_entity_poly.pdbx_seq_one_letter_code
_entity_poly.pdbx_strand_id
1 'polypeptide(L)'
;MPLYLKPKKFPDFMERAEKQMYISDGVLGKLYRDIHDSTKQERSNFIWSKKIAEATYDQDLEVKGFKDFLGIASSYREKYMEKMSTLMDYYGAKTEDEILTGNLRHRPTYLQRDNRKYGDVKDRILVSLKNLKKEAKEWFESSCNPFEHQCMASAWYHVTYHPTHFHQGMNCLSFPWIVGDILLNIKSVNSRNACT
;
A
#
# COMPACT_ATOMS: atom_id res chain seq x y z
N MET A 1 25.45 0.21 33.39
CA MET A 1 24.75 -0.82 34.19
C MET A 1 25.78 -1.86 34.65
N PRO A 2 25.90 -2.11 35.96
CA PRO A 2 26.80 -3.12 36.50
C PRO A 2 26.59 -4.50 35.88
N LEU A 3 27.67 -5.26 35.65
CA LEU A 3 27.61 -6.54 34.92
C LEU A 3 26.72 -7.59 35.59
N TYR A 4 26.65 -7.60 36.92
CA TYR A 4 25.86 -8.55 37.69
C TYR A 4 24.34 -8.34 37.58
N LEU A 5 23.88 -7.15 37.18
CA LEU A 5 22.46 -6.84 36.95
C LEU A 5 22.01 -7.14 35.52
N LYS A 6 22.93 -7.54 34.63
CA LYS A 6 22.56 -7.86 33.24
C LYS A 6 21.89 -9.24 33.21
N PRO A 7 20.65 -9.34 32.70
CA PRO A 7 19.98 -10.64 32.55
C PRO A 7 20.78 -11.58 31.66
N LYS A 8 20.94 -12.84 32.10
CA LYS A 8 21.62 -13.90 31.33
C LYS A 8 20.72 -14.52 30.26
N LYS A 9 19.41 -14.63 30.55
CA LYS A 9 18.37 -15.13 29.65
C LYS A 9 17.34 -14.03 29.39
N PHE A 10 16.81 -14.00 28.17
CA PHE A 10 15.78 -13.05 27.76
C PHE A 10 14.48 -13.78 27.38
N PRO A 11 13.31 -13.14 27.54
CA PRO A 11 12.07 -13.68 27.00
C PRO A 11 12.17 -13.93 25.50
N ASP A 12 11.52 -15.00 25.03
CA ASP A 12 11.40 -15.41 23.63
C ASP A 12 10.90 -14.30 22.71
N PHE A 13 9.88 -13.55 23.13
CA PHE A 13 9.32 -12.44 22.36
C PHE A 13 10.28 -11.27 22.10
N MET A 14 11.47 -11.24 22.72
CA MET A 14 12.49 -10.22 22.46
C MET A 14 13.43 -10.56 21.30
N GLU A 15 13.32 -11.77 20.72
CA GLU A 15 14.05 -12.21 19.51
C GLU A 15 15.57 -11.95 19.53
N ARG A 16 16.20 -12.09 20.70
CA ARG A 16 17.65 -11.89 20.84
C ARG A 16 18.40 -13.14 20.42
N ALA A 17 18.51 -13.38 19.11
CA ALA A 17 19.16 -14.58 18.55
C ALA A 17 20.61 -14.81 19.04
N GLU A 18 21.33 -13.74 19.39
CA GLU A 18 22.70 -13.81 19.92
C GLU A 18 22.76 -14.26 21.40
N LYS A 19 21.63 -14.41 22.10
CA LYS A 19 21.55 -14.70 23.53
C LYS A 19 20.62 -15.86 23.83
N GLN A 20 20.81 -16.49 24.99
CA GLN A 20 19.89 -17.53 25.46
C GLN A 20 18.50 -16.94 25.74
N MET A 21 17.47 -17.63 25.27
CA MET A 21 16.08 -17.23 25.45
C MET A 21 15.31 -18.27 26.28
N TYR A 22 14.18 -17.85 26.86
CA TYR A 22 13.22 -18.73 27.53
C TYR A 22 11.79 -18.40 27.08
N ILE A 23 10.90 -19.38 27.11
CA ILE A 23 9.48 -19.19 26.76
C ILE A 23 8.82 -18.40 27.88
N SER A 24 8.31 -17.22 27.58
CA SER A 24 7.61 -16.39 28.57
C SER A 24 6.16 -16.84 28.75
N ASP A 25 5.75 -17.09 30.00
CA ASP A 25 4.37 -17.44 30.37
C ASP A 25 3.43 -16.21 30.45
N GLY A 26 3.99 -15.00 30.39
CA GLY A 26 3.24 -13.75 30.43
C GLY A 26 2.40 -13.51 29.18
N VAL A 27 1.42 -12.59 29.27
CA VAL A 27 0.51 -12.23 28.17
C VAL A 27 1.27 -11.86 26.89
N LEU A 28 2.37 -11.12 27.02
CA LEU A 28 3.22 -10.72 25.88
C LEU A 28 3.85 -11.92 25.16
N GLY A 29 4.31 -12.94 25.90
CA GLY A 29 4.87 -14.14 25.31
C GLY A 29 3.82 -14.96 24.56
N LYS A 30 2.63 -15.10 25.16
CA LYS A 30 1.49 -15.80 24.53
C LYS A 30 1.09 -15.10 23.24
N LEU A 31 0.86 -13.78 23.30
CA LEU A 31 0.52 -12.96 22.14
C LEU A 31 1.58 -13.03 21.04
N TYR A 32 2.87 -12.97 21.41
CA TYR A 32 3.96 -13.08 20.45
C TYR A 32 3.91 -14.41 19.69
N ARG A 33 3.73 -15.54 20.38
CA ARG A 33 3.65 -16.86 19.75
C ARG A 33 2.42 -17.00 18.87
N ASP A 34 1.25 -16.56 19.36
CA ASP A 34 0.00 -16.59 18.60
C ASP A 34 0.13 -15.80 17.28
N ILE A 35 0.71 -14.59 17.34
CA ILE A 35 0.96 -13.75 16.14
C ILE A 35 2.06 -14.35 15.26
N HIS A 36 3.12 -14.87 15.84
CA HIS A 36 4.24 -15.44 15.07
C HIS A 36 3.82 -16.70 14.32
N ASP A 37 2.98 -17.53 14.92
CA ASP A 37 2.42 -18.71 14.29
C ASP A 37 1.35 -18.34 13.25
N SER A 38 0.52 -17.31 13.52
CA SER A 38 -0.43 -16.79 12.52
C SER A 38 0.27 -16.13 11.33
N THR A 39 1.33 -15.36 11.55
CA THR A 39 2.08 -14.69 10.47
C THR A 39 2.87 -15.67 9.61
N LYS A 40 3.32 -16.81 10.15
CA LYS A 40 3.83 -17.93 9.33
C LYS A 40 2.76 -18.50 8.41
N GLN A 41 1.50 -18.47 8.83
CA GLN A 41 0.34 -18.92 8.07
C GLN A 41 -0.13 -17.85 7.05
N GLU A 42 -0.15 -16.57 7.44
CA GLU A 42 -0.50 -15.39 6.61
C GLU A 42 0.59 -14.95 5.62
N ARG A 43 1.79 -15.56 5.66
CA ARG A 43 2.71 -15.50 4.52
C ARG A 43 2.10 -16.07 3.23
N SER A 44 0.88 -16.62 3.27
CA SER A 44 -0.06 -16.55 2.16
C SER A 44 -0.35 -15.08 1.83
N ASN A 45 0.55 -14.48 1.04
CA ASN A 45 0.44 -13.14 0.47
C ASN A 45 -1.02 -12.78 0.21
N PHE A 46 -1.47 -11.59 0.59
CA PHE A 46 -2.71 -11.04 0.05
C PHE A 46 -2.56 -10.99 -1.48
N ILE A 47 -3.02 -12.03 -2.15
CA ILE A 47 -3.01 -12.12 -3.60
C ILE A 47 -4.28 -11.41 -4.03
N TRP A 48 -4.13 -10.15 -4.44
CA TRP A 48 -5.16 -9.50 -5.23
C TRP A 48 -5.53 -10.47 -6.35
N SER A 49 -6.79 -10.90 -6.36
CA SER A 49 -7.27 -11.96 -7.25
C SER A 49 -8.52 -11.47 -7.97
N LYS A 50 -8.80 -12.06 -9.14
CA LYS A 50 -9.98 -11.72 -9.92
C LYS A 50 -11.29 -11.84 -9.11
N LYS A 51 -11.40 -12.85 -8.25
CA LYS A 51 -12.56 -13.04 -7.35
C LYS A 51 -12.72 -11.90 -6.34
N ILE A 52 -11.60 -11.42 -5.78
CA ILE A 52 -11.62 -10.27 -4.86
C ILE A 52 -12.00 -9.00 -5.63
N ALA A 53 -11.46 -8.81 -6.83
CA ALA A 53 -11.83 -7.68 -7.68
C ALA A 53 -13.34 -7.69 -7.98
N GLU A 54 -13.91 -8.83 -8.36
CA GLU A 54 -15.35 -8.98 -8.63
C GLU A 54 -16.21 -8.66 -7.38
N ALA A 55 -15.78 -9.09 -6.21
CA ALA A 55 -16.52 -8.87 -4.96
C ALA A 55 -16.37 -7.44 -4.38
N THR A 56 -15.29 -6.73 -4.73
CA THR A 56 -14.95 -5.42 -4.13
C THR A 56 -15.18 -4.26 -5.09
N TYR A 57 -15.51 -4.53 -6.36
CA TYR A 57 -15.75 -3.50 -7.34
C TYR A 57 -17.04 -2.74 -7.03
N ASP A 58 -16.91 -1.43 -6.87
CA ASP A 58 -17.98 -0.52 -6.49
C ASP A 58 -18.51 0.20 -7.74
N GLN A 59 -19.68 -0.22 -8.19
CA GLN A 59 -20.35 0.36 -9.34
C GLN A 59 -20.81 1.80 -9.10
N ASP A 60 -20.94 2.23 -7.82
CA ASP A 60 -21.30 3.62 -7.49
C ASP A 60 -20.18 4.60 -7.82
N LEU A 61 -18.97 4.13 -8.16
CA LEU A 61 -17.86 4.95 -8.63
C LEU A 61 -17.82 5.10 -10.15
N GLU A 62 -18.78 4.52 -10.88
CA GLU A 62 -18.93 4.69 -12.33
C GLU A 62 -19.69 5.97 -12.70
N VAL A 63 -19.18 6.73 -13.67
CA VAL A 63 -19.81 7.97 -14.17
C VAL A 63 -20.10 7.86 -15.66
N LYS A 64 -21.31 8.20 -16.10
CA LYS A 64 -21.69 8.15 -17.52
C LYS A 64 -20.65 8.91 -18.38
N GLY A 65 -20.07 8.22 -19.37
CA GLY A 65 -19.02 8.78 -20.24
C GLY A 65 -17.57 8.46 -19.81
N PHE A 66 -17.35 7.75 -18.71
CA PHE A 66 -15.99 7.38 -18.28
C PHE A 66 -15.24 6.49 -19.28
N LYS A 67 -15.98 5.72 -20.11
CA LYS A 67 -15.42 4.74 -21.05
C LYS A 67 -14.49 5.37 -22.09
N ASP A 68 -14.76 6.61 -22.48
CA ASP A 68 -13.96 7.34 -23.47
C ASP A 68 -12.55 7.68 -22.94
N PHE A 69 -12.39 7.70 -21.62
CA PHE A 69 -11.12 8.00 -20.95
C PHE A 69 -10.32 6.77 -20.55
N LEU A 70 -10.80 5.55 -20.81
CA LEU A 70 -10.12 4.31 -20.40
C LEU A 70 -8.72 4.16 -20.99
N GLY A 71 -8.53 4.57 -22.26
CA GLY A 71 -7.21 4.51 -22.91
C GLY A 71 -6.19 5.41 -22.23
N ILE A 72 -6.59 6.64 -21.89
CA ILE A 72 -5.74 7.61 -21.20
C ILE A 72 -5.49 7.17 -19.75
N ALA A 73 -6.51 6.65 -19.07
CA ALA A 73 -6.37 6.12 -17.71
C ALA A 73 -5.40 4.93 -17.66
N SER A 74 -5.45 4.03 -18.65
CA SER A 74 -4.55 2.87 -18.73
C SER A 74 -3.09 3.30 -18.90
N SER A 75 -2.81 4.29 -19.76
CA SER A 75 -1.44 4.77 -19.97
C SER A 75 -0.88 5.47 -18.72
N TYR A 76 -1.69 6.23 -17.99
CA TYR A 76 -1.27 6.80 -16.70
C TYR A 76 -1.06 5.76 -15.62
N ARG A 77 -1.88 4.71 -15.58
CA ARG A 77 -1.71 3.58 -14.67
C ARG A 77 -0.36 2.89 -14.93
N GLU A 78 -0.03 2.61 -16.18
CA GLU A 78 1.24 2.00 -16.58
C GLU A 78 2.43 2.88 -16.20
N LYS A 79 2.37 4.17 -16.52
CA LYS A 79 3.40 5.15 -16.15
C LYS A 79 3.59 5.26 -14.63
N TYR A 80 2.50 5.24 -13.87
CA TYR A 80 2.56 5.27 -12.40
C TYR A 80 3.20 3.98 -11.85
N MET A 81 2.83 2.83 -12.41
CA MET A 81 3.35 1.53 -12.02
C MET A 81 4.86 1.41 -12.28
N GLU A 82 5.35 1.90 -13.43
CA GLU A 82 6.78 1.95 -13.73
C GLU A 82 7.56 2.79 -12.70
N LYS A 83 7.06 3.99 -12.38
CA LYS A 83 7.69 4.85 -11.37
C LYS A 83 7.63 4.24 -9.97
N MET A 84 6.51 3.63 -9.60
CA MET A 84 6.37 2.93 -8.33
C MET A 84 7.35 1.76 -8.24
N SER A 85 7.46 0.94 -9.28
CA SER A 85 8.43 -0.16 -9.34
C SER A 85 9.85 0.36 -9.17
N THR A 86 10.21 1.44 -9.85
CA THR A 86 11.54 2.07 -9.73
C THR A 86 11.83 2.52 -8.29
N LEU A 87 10.85 3.12 -7.60
CA LEU A 87 11.00 3.50 -6.19
C LEU A 87 11.12 2.27 -5.27
N MET A 88 10.34 1.24 -5.53
CA MET A 88 10.38 -0.01 -4.78
C MET A 88 11.75 -0.68 -4.91
N ASP A 89 12.28 -0.79 -6.14
CA ASP A 89 13.60 -1.35 -6.40
C ASP A 89 14.71 -0.52 -5.75
N TYR A 90 14.62 0.82 -5.82
CA TYR A 90 15.59 1.73 -5.22
C TYR A 90 15.68 1.59 -3.69
N TYR A 91 14.53 1.47 -3.01
CA TYR A 91 14.48 1.37 -1.55
C TYR A 91 14.47 -0.08 -1.04
N GLY A 92 14.36 -1.07 -1.93
CA GLY A 92 14.27 -2.50 -1.58
C GLY A 92 12.91 -2.92 -1.01
N ALA A 93 11.84 -2.20 -1.33
CA ALA A 93 10.48 -2.59 -0.98
C ALA A 93 9.97 -3.68 -1.95
N LYS A 94 9.30 -4.70 -1.43
CA LYS A 94 8.76 -5.83 -2.21
C LYS A 94 7.27 -5.69 -2.50
N THR A 95 6.55 -5.01 -1.63
CA THR A 95 5.09 -4.87 -1.72
C THR A 95 4.67 -3.42 -1.64
N GLU A 96 3.48 -3.13 -2.18
CA GLU A 96 2.94 -1.77 -2.22
C GLU A 96 2.71 -1.20 -0.81
N ASP A 97 2.31 -2.02 0.17
CA ASP A 97 2.14 -1.58 1.56
C ASP A 97 3.45 -1.12 2.21
N GLU A 98 4.58 -1.77 1.88
CA GLU A 98 5.89 -1.38 2.42
C GLU A 98 6.31 0.01 1.94
N ILE A 99 6.16 0.29 0.64
CA ILE A 99 6.54 1.60 0.08
C ILE A 99 5.54 2.69 0.49
N LEU A 100 4.24 2.38 0.56
CA LEU A 100 3.22 3.34 0.98
C LEU A 100 3.38 3.79 2.43
N THR A 101 3.76 2.87 3.32
CA THR A 101 3.94 3.15 4.74
C THR A 101 5.38 3.53 5.11
N GLY A 102 6.33 3.29 4.21
CA GLY A 102 7.77 3.37 4.46
C GLY A 102 8.27 2.32 5.47
N ASN A 103 7.46 1.30 5.78
CA ASN A 103 7.82 0.25 6.73
C ASN A 103 8.27 -1.00 5.98
N LEU A 104 9.58 -1.17 5.81
CA LEU A 104 10.16 -2.34 5.16
C LEU A 104 10.13 -3.54 6.13
N ARG A 105 9.55 -4.67 5.69
CA ARG A 105 9.55 -5.94 6.47
C ARG A 105 10.96 -6.51 6.51
N HIS A 106 11.68 -6.44 5.39
CA HIS A 106 13.07 -6.89 5.29
C HIS A 106 14.02 -5.69 5.29
N ARG A 107 14.46 -5.30 6.49
CA ARG A 107 15.43 -4.22 6.64
C ARG A 107 16.85 -4.74 6.38
N PRO A 108 17.66 -4.02 5.60
CA PRO A 108 19.06 -4.37 5.45
C PRO A 108 19.79 -4.24 6.79
N THR A 109 20.80 -5.09 7.01
CA THR A 109 21.47 -5.27 8.30
C THR A 109 21.97 -3.96 8.92
N TYR A 110 22.41 -3.01 8.09
CA TYR A 110 22.91 -1.71 8.55
C TYR A 110 21.80 -0.78 9.10
N LEU A 111 20.53 -1.02 8.77
CA LEU A 111 19.37 -0.28 9.30
C LEU A 111 18.70 -0.97 10.49
N GLN A 112 19.01 -2.25 10.77
CA GLN A 112 18.39 -2.99 11.86
C GLN A 112 18.80 -2.47 13.25
N ARG A 113 20.03 -1.98 13.37
CA ARG A 113 20.60 -1.50 14.65
C ARG A 113 20.45 0.01 14.86
N ASP A 114 20.27 0.77 13.78
CA ASP A 114 20.24 2.23 13.79
C ASP A 114 18.85 2.76 13.45
N ASN A 115 18.00 2.84 14.49
CA ASN A 115 16.62 3.30 14.36
C ASN A 115 16.52 4.75 13.85
N ARG A 116 17.53 5.59 14.12
CA ARG A 116 17.56 6.98 13.64
C ARG A 116 17.72 7.00 12.13
N LYS A 117 18.74 6.31 11.60
CA LYS A 117 18.93 6.20 10.15
C LYS A 117 17.75 5.55 9.44
N TYR A 118 17.12 4.57 10.08
CA TYR A 118 15.91 3.96 9.53
C TYR A 118 14.75 4.97 9.45
N GLY A 119 14.60 5.84 10.46
CA GLY A 119 13.70 6.99 10.40
C GLY A 119 13.97 7.89 9.20
N ASP A 120 15.23 8.29 9.00
CA ASP A 120 15.62 9.15 7.87
C ASP A 120 15.37 8.48 6.49
N VAL A 121 15.54 7.15 6.38
CA VAL A 121 15.19 6.39 5.17
C VAL A 121 13.69 6.37 4.96
N LYS A 122 12.92 6.10 6.01
CA LYS A 122 11.46 6.11 5.97
C LYS A 122 10.93 7.47 5.51
N ASP A 123 11.45 8.56 6.05
CA ASP A 123 11.05 9.90 5.66
C ASP A 123 11.36 10.18 4.18
N ARG A 124 12.52 9.73 3.70
CA ARG A 124 12.87 9.82 2.27
C ARG A 124 11.91 9.03 1.37
N ILE A 125 11.54 7.81 1.77
CA ILE A 125 10.52 7.01 1.05
C ILE A 125 9.21 7.79 0.95
N LEU A 126 8.73 8.33 2.08
CA LEU A 126 7.46 9.06 2.12
C LEU A 126 7.50 10.34 1.28
N VAL A 127 8.64 11.06 1.27
CA VAL A 127 8.83 12.24 0.40
C VAL A 127 8.84 11.84 -1.07
N SER A 128 9.59 10.80 -1.46
CA SER A 128 9.61 10.29 -2.84
C SER A 128 8.21 9.91 -3.32
N LEU A 129 7.45 9.19 -2.48
CA LEU A 129 6.08 8.79 -2.79
C LEU A 129 5.15 10.00 -2.90
N LYS A 130 5.28 10.99 -2.00
CA LYS A 130 4.49 12.24 -2.07
C LYS A 130 4.74 12.97 -3.38
N ASN A 131 5.99 13.03 -3.84
CA ASN A 131 6.35 13.63 -5.11
C ASN A 131 5.73 12.87 -6.29
N LEU A 132 5.78 11.53 -6.27
CA LEU A 132 5.13 10.71 -7.30
C LEU A 132 3.61 10.94 -7.35
N LYS A 133 2.95 10.99 -6.19
CA LYS A 133 1.51 11.29 -6.12
C LYS A 133 1.18 12.68 -6.65
N LYS A 134 2.02 13.67 -6.34
CA LYS A 134 1.86 15.04 -6.86
C LYS A 134 1.98 15.06 -8.39
N GLU A 135 2.99 14.41 -8.93
CA GLU A 135 3.20 14.33 -10.38
C GLU A 135 2.04 13.61 -11.09
N ALA A 136 1.55 12.52 -10.51
CA ALA A 136 0.37 11.83 -11.04
C ALA A 136 -0.89 12.72 -11.01
N LYS A 137 -1.06 13.52 -9.95
CA LYS A 137 -2.14 14.52 -9.88
C LYS A 137 -1.98 15.60 -10.96
N GLU A 138 -0.76 16.06 -11.23
CA GLU A 138 -0.49 17.00 -12.32
C GLU A 138 -0.80 16.39 -13.70
N TRP A 139 -0.51 15.10 -13.93
CA TRP A 139 -0.95 14.40 -15.14
C TRP A 139 -2.47 14.39 -15.26
N PHE A 140 -3.17 14.09 -14.18
CA PHE A 140 -4.63 14.09 -14.15
C PHE A 140 -5.22 15.47 -14.53
N GLU A 141 -4.75 16.53 -13.87
CA GLU A 141 -5.24 17.90 -14.06
C GLU A 141 -4.92 18.46 -15.45
N SER A 142 -3.81 18.02 -16.07
CA SER A 142 -3.42 18.47 -17.42
C SER A 142 -4.12 17.71 -18.56
N SER A 143 -4.77 16.59 -18.27
CA SER A 143 -5.31 15.68 -19.29
C SER A 143 -6.75 15.94 -19.70
N CYS A 144 -7.51 16.64 -18.86
CA CYS A 144 -8.94 16.81 -19.06
C CYS A 144 -9.44 18.12 -18.45
N ASN A 145 -10.60 18.56 -18.90
CA ASN A 145 -11.22 19.76 -18.35
C ASN A 145 -11.79 19.47 -16.94
N PRO A 146 -11.96 20.50 -16.09
CA PRO A 146 -12.55 20.33 -14.75
C PRO A 146 -13.92 19.63 -14.74
N PHE A 147 -14.71 19.78 -15.81
CA PHE A 147 -16.00 19.13 -15.97
C PHE A 147 -15.89 17.62 -16.23
N GLU A 148 -14.76 17.15 -16.76
CA GLU A 148 -14.50 15.76 -17.14
C GLU A 148 -13.71 15.01 -16.06
N HIS A 149 -13.27 15.71 -15.00
CA HIS A 149 -12.54 15.13 -13.87
C HIS A 149 -13.26 13.93 -13.26
N GLN A 150 -14.59 13.96 -13.16
CA GLN A 150 -15.36 12.84 -12.63
C GLN A 150 -15.27 11.60 -13.53
N CYS A 151 -15.39 11.79 -14.85
CA CYS A 151 -15.24 10.71 -15.83
C CYS A 151 -13.83 10.13 -15.82
N MET A 152 -12.81 10.98 -15.78
CA MET A 152 -11.41 10.55 -15.71
C MET A 152 -11.11 9.79 -14.40
N ALA A 153 -11.56 10.30 -13.25
CA ALA A 153 -11.35 9.64 -11.96
C ALA A 153 -12.04 8.26 -11.92
N SER A 154 -13.27 8.19 -12.44
CA SER A 154 -14.00 6.93 -12.62
C SER A 154 -13.26 5.96 -13.54
N ALA A 155 -12.67 6.45 -14.64
CA ALA A 155 -11.85 5.64 -15.53
C ALA A 155 -10.59 5.11 -14.82
N TRP A 156 -9.90 5.94 -14.01
CA TRP A 156 -8.75 5.51 -13.19
C TRP A 156 -9.14 4.41 -12.22
N TYR A 157 -10.28 4.56 -11.54
CA TYR A 157 -10.82 3.52 -10.66
C TYR A 157 -11.09 2.21 -11.43
N HIS A 158 -11.77 2.31 -12.58
CA HIS A 158 -12.12 1.15 -13.40
C HIS A 158 -10.86 0.41 -13.90
N VAL A 159 -9.87 1.12 -14.46
CA VAL A 159 -8.66 0.45 -14.97
C VAL A 159 -7.84 -0.22 -13.88
N THR A 160 -7.95 0.20 -12.61
CA THR A 160 -7.21 -0.43 -11.50
C THR A 160 -7.97 -1.58 -10.86
N TYR A 161 -9.28 -1.42 -10.64
CA TYR A 161 -10.06 -2.35 -9.82
C TYR A 161 -10.94 -3.31 -10.62
N HIS A 162 -11.26 -3.00 -11.88
CA HIS A 162 -12.19 -3.82 -12.62
C HIS A 162 -11.57 -5.19 -12.99
N PRO A 163 -12.30 -6.32 -12.85
CA PRO A 163 -11.78 -7.67 -13.09
C PRO A 163 -11.18 -7.92 -14.47
N THR A 164 -11.58 -7.14 -15.49
CA THR A 164 -11.05 -7.25 -16.86
C THR A 164 -9.65 -6.69 -17.02
N HIS A 165 -9.24 -5.76 -16.15
CA HIS A 165 -7.92 -5.12 -16.17
C HIS A 165 -6.98 -5.72 -15.12
N PHE A 166 -7.31 -6.94 -14.66
CA PHE A 166 -6.48 -7.69 -13.74
C PHE A 166 -5.17 -8.11 -14.42
N HIS A 167 -4.05 -7.69 -13.86
CA HIS A 167 -2.73 -8.16 -14.26
C HIS A 167 -2.15 -9.08 -13.20
N GLN A 168 -1.48 -10.14 -13.66
CA GLN A 168 -0.75 -11.08 -12.83
C GLN A 168 0.57 -10.42 -12.41
N GLY A 169 0.50 -9.47 -11.48
CA GLY A 169 1.61 -8.61 -11.08
C GLY A 169 1.18 -7.50 -10.12
N MET A 170 1.97 -6.43 -10.06
CA MET A 170 1.66 -5.27 -9.22
C MET A 170 0.50 -4.48 -9.84
N ASN A 171 -0.63 -4.38 -9.13
CA ASN A 171 -1.80 -3.67 -9.66
C ASN A 171 -1.84 -2.19 -9.26
N CYS A 172 -0.91 -1.72 -8.41
CA CYS A 172 -0.83 -0.36 -7.86
C CYS A 172 -2.20 0.13 -7.39
N LEU A 173 -2.74 -0.51 -6.35
CA LEU A 173 -4.08 -0.25 -5.84
C LEU A 173 -4.21 1.19 -5.33
N SER A 174 -3.11 1.83 -4.95
CA SER A 174 -3.10 3.23 -4.50
C SER A 174 -3.31 4.26 -5.61
N PHE A 175 -3.21 3.89 -6.88
CA PHE A 175 -3.24 4.83 -8.01
C PHE A 175 -4.54 5.66 -8.10
N PRO A 176 -5.75 5.08 -8.09
CA PRO A 176 -7.00 5.88 -8.17
C PRO A 176 -7.21 6.77 -6.96
N TRP A 177 -6.66 6.40 -5.79
CA TRP A 177 -6.81 7.15 -4.55
C TRP A 177 -5.98 8.44 -4.50
N ILE A 178 -5.16 8.70 -5.53
CA ILE A 178 -4.52 10.01 -5.73
C ILE A 178 -5.57 11.10 -5.95
N VAL A 179 -6.67 10.75 -6.62
CA VAL A 179 -7.86 11.59 -6.85
C VAL A 179 -9.04 11.15 -6.00
N GLY A 180 -8.74 10.66 -4.79
CA GLY A 180 -9.74 10.12 -3.86
C GLY A 180 -10.81 11.14 -3.46
N ASP A 181 -10.48 12.43 -3.43
CA ASP A 181 -11.43 13.53 -3.23
C ASP A 181 -12.54 13.56 -4.28
N ILE A 182 -12.20 13.34 -5.55
CA ILE A 182 -13.15 13.29 -6.67
C ILE A 182 -13.99 12.01 -6.60
N LEU A 183 -13.35 10.86 -6.33
CA LEU A 183 -14.04 9.57 -6.18
C LEU A 183 -15.06 9.60 -5.04
N LEU A 184 -14.69 10.17 -3.89
CA LEU A 184 -15.60 10.32 -2.76
C LEU A 184 -16.78 11.26 -3.09
N ASN A 185 -16.54 12.31 -3.89
CA ASN A 185 -17.62 13.18 -4.36
C ASN A 185 -18.60 12.41 -5.26
N ILE A 186 -18.10 11.62 -6.23
CA ILE A 186 -18.94 10.77 -7.09
C ILE A 186 -19.83 9.86 -6.24
N LYS A 187 -19.25 9.15 -5.28
CA LYS A 187 -19.99 8.27 -4.37
C LYS A 187 -21.06 9.02 -3.56
N SER A 188 -20.73 10.22 -3.09
CA SER A 188 -21.68 11.06 -2.34
C SER A 188 -22.87 11.52 -3.18
N VAL A 189 -22.67 11.76 -4.48
CA VAL A 189 -23.74 12.15 -5.41
C VAL A 189 -24.61 10.94 -5.76
N ASN A 190 -23.99 9.80 -6.07
CA ASN A 190 -24.71 8.59 -6.46
C ASN A 190 -25.54 8.00 -5.31
N SER A 191 -25.03 8.01 -4.08
CA SER A 191 -25.80 7.59 -2.88
C SER A 191 -27.04 8.46 -2.62
N ARG A 192 -26.99 9.77 -2.93
CA ARG A 192 -28.16 10.66 -2.82
C ARG A 192 -29.21 10.35 -3.88
N ASN A 193 -28.77 10.09 -5.11
CA ASN A 193 -29.67 9.76 -6.22
C ASN A 193 -30.34 8.39 -6.05
N ALA A 194 -29.72 7.47 -5.30
CA ALA A 194 -30.31 6.17 -4.98
C ALA A 194 -31.41 6.23 -3.90
N CYS A 195 -31.51 7.33 -3.14
CA CYS A 195 -32.51 7.52 -2.09
C CYS A 195 -33.76 8.28 -2.57
N THR A 196 -33.76 8.80 -3.80
CA THR A 196 -34.87 9.51 -4.45
C THR A 196 -35.53 8.65 -5.51
#